data_AF-A0A7N0TYI3-F1
#
_entry.id   AF-A0A7N0TYI3-F1
#
_cell.length_a   1.000
_cell.length_b   1.000
_cell.length_c   1.000
_cell.angle_alpha   90.00
_cell.angle_beta   90.00
_cell.angle_gamma   90.00
#
_symmetry.space_group_name_H-M   'P 1'
#
loop_
_entity.id
_entity.type
_entity.pdbx_description
1 polymer ?
#
loop_
_entity_poly.entity_id
_entity_poly.type
_entity_poly.pdbx_seq_one_letter_code
_entity_poly.pdbx_strand_id
1 'polypeptide(L)'
;MSGLRQPTSPAHNWLSSQSSSSGLIVKRTIKVDIPVDQYPNFNFVGRLLGPRGNSLKRVEASTECRVLIRGRGSIKDPIREEIMRGKPGYEHLNEPLHMLVEAELPVEIIDARLMQAKEILEDLLKPMDEAQDMYKKQQLRELALLNGTLRDEGSPMSGSVSPFNDSLGMKRAKTRG
;
A
#
# COMPACT_ATOMS: atom_id res chain seq x y z
N MET A 1 47.97 69.64 3.16
CA MET A 1 48.57 68.45 2.50
C MET A 1 47.79 67.24 2.98
N SER A 2 47.31 66.42 2.03
CA SER A 2 46.76 65.07 2.22
C SER A 2 45.37 65.00 2.90
N GLY A 3 44.33 64.37 2.38
CA GLY A 3 44.21 63.51 1.21
C GLY A 3 43.11 62.46 1.45
N LEU A 4 42.14 62.42 0.53
CA LEU A 4 41.47 61.23 -0.01
C LEU A 4 40.66 60.26 0.88
N ARG A 5 39.37 60.18 0.49
CA ARG A 5 38.59 58.97 0.13
C ARG A 5 37.81 58.23 1.20
N GLN A 6 36.48 58.45 1.13
CA GLN A 6 35.48 57.41 1.35
C GLN A 6 35.75 56.21 0.42
N PRO A 7 35.56 54.97 0.89
CA PRO A 7 35.18 53.86 0.04
C PRO A 7 33.66 53.64 0.09
N THR A 8 33.03 53.80 -1.07
CA THR A 8 31.67 53.37 -1.37
C THR A 8 31.66 51.87 -1.73
N SER A 9 30.89 51.10 -0.95
CA SER A 9 30.21 49.83 -1.29
C SER A 9 31.11 48.59 -1.55
N PRO A 10 30.62 47.36 -1.26
CA PRO A 10 29.54 46.78 -2.07
C PRO A 10 28.34 46.37 -1.21
N ALA A 11 27.15 46.82 -1.62
CA ALA A 11 25.93 46.13 -1.26
C ALA A 11 26.04 44.71 -1.84
N HIS A 12 26.17 43.71 -0.97
CA HIS A 12 26.06 42.33 -1.39
C HIS A 12 24.64 42.12 -1.90
N ASN A 13 24.54 42.08 -3.22
CA ASN A 13 23.39 41.67 -3.98
C ASN A 13 23.09 40.21 -3.61
N TRP A 14 22.27 39.99 -2.58
CA TRP A 14 21.56 38.74 -2.41
C TRP A 14 20.51 38.69 -3.53
N LEU A 15 20.98 38.39 -4.74
CA LEU A 15 20.17 37.67 -5.70
C LEU A 15 20.00 36.28 -5.08
N SER A 16 19.06 36.18 -4.13
CA SER A 16 18.36 34.93 -3.92
C SER A 16 17.91 34.57 -5.31
N SER A 17 18.52 33.53 -5.87
CA SER A 17 17.97 32.80 -6.99
C SER A 17 16.51 32.56 -6.62
N GLN A 18 15.61 33.40 -7.14
CA GLN A 18 14.24 33.01 -7.34
C GLN A 18 14.39 31.85 -8.30
N SER A 19 14.57 30.66 -7.73
CA SER A 19 14.16 29.43 -8.38
C SER A 19 12.72 29.73 -8.71
N SER A 20 12.49 30.12 -9.95
CA SER A 20 11.17 30.24 -10.51
C SER A 20 10.61 28.82 -10.56
N SER A 21 10.32 28.23 -9.41
CA SER A 21 9.37 27.15 -9.32
C SER A 21 8.11 27.79 -9.81
N SER A 22 7.78 27.54 -11.06
CA SER A 22 6.72 28.23 -11.79
C SER A 22 5.34 28.06 -11.11
N GLY A 23 5.26 27.31 -10.00
CA GLY A 23 4.04 27.06 -9.25
C GLY A 23 3.01 26.28 -10.07
N LEU A 24 3.39 25.90 -11.30
CA LEU A 24 2.54 25.20 -12.25
C LEU A 24 2.39 23.77 -11.76
N ILE A 25 1.28 23.54 -11.08
CA ILE A 25 0.80 22.21 -10.73
C ILE A 25 0.24 21.59 -12.01
N VAL A 26 0.73 20.41 -12.34
CA VAL A 26 0.27 19.63 -13.48
C VAL A 26 -0.18 18.27 -12.99
N LYS A 27 -1.17 17.68 -13.67
CA LYS A 27 -1.55 16.29 -13.46
C LYS A 27 -0.86 15.40 -14.48
N ARG A 28 -0.21 14.33 -14.03
CA ARG A 28 0.37 13.29 -14.90
C ARG A 28 -0.03 11.91 -14.42
N THR A 29 -0.13 10.99 -15.37
CA THR A 29 -0.52 9.60 -15.14
C THR A 29 0.41 8.67 -15.91
N ILE A 30 0.89 7.62 -15.26
CA ILE A 30 1.64 6.53 -15.89
C ILE A 30 0.87 5.22 -15.72
N LYS A 31 0.99 4.33 -16.72
CA LYS A 31 0.45 2.97 -16.68
C LYS A 31 1.58 1.99 -16.39
N VAL A 32 1.34 1.06 -15.46
CA VAL A 32 2.25 -0.03 -15.10
C VAL A 32 1.52 -1.35 -15.29
N ASP A 33 1.99 -2.17 -16.21
CA ASP A 33 1.39 -3.48 -16.50
C ASP A 33 1.79 -4.50 -15.43
N ILE A 34 0.85 -5.38 -15.06
CA ILE A 34 1.08 -6.44 -14.07
C ILE A 34 1.30 -7.77 -14.81
N PRO A 35 2.41 -8.49 -14.59
CA PRO A 35 2.77 -9.69 -15.35
C PRO A 35 2.00 -10.94 -14.88
N VAL A 36 0.66 -10.88 -14.92
CA VAL A 36 -0.23 -12.00 -14.54
C VAL A 36 -0.05 -13.22 -15.43
N ASP A 37 0.26 -13.03 -16.70
CA ASP A 37 0.45 -14.13 -17.66
C ASP A 37 1.75 -14.90 -17.40
N GLN A 38 2.77 -14.23 -16.85
CA GLN A 38 4.06 -14.86 -16.51
C GLN A 38 3.98 -15.63 -15.18
N TYR A 39 3.13 -15.16 -14.26
CA TYR A 39 3.01 -15.71 -12.90
C TYR A 39 1.52 -15.87 -12.50
N PRO A 40 0.78 -16.79 -13.13
CA PRO A 40 -0.67 -16.92 -12.93
C PRO A 40 -1.06 -17.36 -11.51
N ASN A 41 -0.15 -18.03 -10.79
CA ASN A 41 -0.38 -18.49 -9.42
C ASN A 41 -0.05 -17.41 -8.36
N PHE A 42 0.43 -16.24 -8.78
CA PHE A 42 0.87 -15.18 -7.86
C PHE A 42 -0.19 -14.09 -7.71
N ASN A 43 -0.58 -13.80 -6.47
CA ASN A 43 -1.58 -12.77 -6.18
C ASN A 43 -0.95 -11.37 -6.05
N PHE A 44 -0.73 -10.71 -7.19
CA PHE A 44 -0.20 -9.36 -7.26
C PHE A 44 -1.08 -8.33 -6.53
N VAL A 45 -2.40 -8.36 -6.75
CA VAL A 45 -3.34 -7.40 -6.16
C VAL A 45 -3.31 -7.48 -4.63
N GLY A 46 -3.30 -8.70 -4.09
CA GLY A 46 -3.19 -8.95 -2.64
C GLY A 46 -1.86 -8.44 -2.06
N ARG A 47 -0.73 -8.66 -2.74
CA ARG A 47 0.58 -8.17 -2.32
C ARG A 47 0.68 -6.65 -2.35
N LEU A 48 0.14 -6.01 -3.38
CA LEU A 48 0.14 -4.55 -3.52
C LEU A 48 -0.73 -3.88 -2.45
N LEU A 49 -1.98 -4.33 -2.29
CA LEU A 49 -2.90 -3.77 -1.30
C LEU A 49 -2.45 -4.06 0.14
N GLY A 50 -2.02 -5.29 0.40
CA GLY A 50 -1.69 -5.75 1.75
C GLY A 50 -2.88 -5.69 2.72
N PRO A 51 -2.62 -5.78 4.04
CA PRO A 51 -3.68 -5.82 5.04
C PRO A 51 -4.56 -4.57 4.99
N ARG A 52 -5.86 -4.75 4.72
CA ARG A 52 -6.86 -3.67 4.61
C ARG A 52 -6.50 -2.55 3.62
N GLY A 53 -5.62 -2.82 2.64
CA GLY A 53 -5.14 -1.81 1.71
C GLY A 53 -4.05 -0.88 2.28
N ASN A 54 -3.54 -1.15 3.48
CA ASN A 54 -2.56 -0.29 4.15
C ASN A 54 -1.21 -0.24 3.42
N SER A 55 -0.81 -1.32 2.73
CA SER A 55 0.49 -1.35 2.04
C SER A 55 0.49 -0.37 0.88
N LEU A 56 -0.54 -0.42 0.03
CA LEU A 56 -0.68 0.52 -1.08
C LEU A 56 -0.81 1.96 -0.58
N LYS A 57 -1.60 2.19 0.48
CA LYS A 57 -1.73 3.52 1.10
C LYS A 57 -0.40 4.08 1.61
N ARG A 58 0.50 3.24 2.13
CA ARG A 58 1.85 3.68 2.54
C ARG A 58 2.67 4.12 1.33
N VAL A 59 2.61 3.37 0.22
CA VAL A 59 3.28 3.74 -1.03
C VAL A 59 2.74 5.08 -1.54
N GLU A 60 1.42 5.24 -1.62
CA GLU A 60 0.75 6.49 -2.00
C GLU A 60 1.19 7.67 -1.11
N ALA A 61 1.16 7.50 0.22
CA ALA A 61 1.56 8.54 1.16
C ALA A 61 3.05 8.92 1.05
N SER A 62 3.93 7.94 0.79
CA SER A 62 5.38 8.19 0.67
C SER A 62 5.78 8.87 -0.64
N THR A 63 5.00 8.66 -1.69
CA THR A 63 5.29 9.13 -3.06
C THR A 63 4.45 10.33 -3.48
N GLU A 64 3.45 10.70 -2.67
CA GLU A 64 2.46 11.75 -3.00
C GLU A 64 1.74 11.46 -4.34
N CYS A 65 1.61 10.18 -4.66
CA CYS A 65 0.94 9.67 -5.84
C CYS A 65 -0.33 8.91 -5.44
N ARG A 66 -1.28 8.82 -6.36
CA ARG A 66 -2.49 8.01 -6.26
C ARG A 66 -2.34 6.79 -7.16
N VAL A 67 -2.61 5.60 -6.64
CA VAL A 67 -2.50 4.34 -7.37
C VAL A 67 -3.87 3.72 -7.57
N LEU A 68 -4.25 3.43 -8.81
CA LEU A 68 -5.51 2.79 -9.17
C LEU A 68 -5.24 1.45 -9.85
N ILE A 69 -5.66 0.36 -9.22
CA ILE A 69 -5.63 -0.98 -9.83
C ILE A 69 -6.84 -1.09 -10.78
N ARG A 70 -6.57 -1.43 -12.04
CA ARG A 70 -7.53 -1.50 -13.15
C ARG A 70 -7.25 -2.76 -14.00
N GLY A 71 -8.04 -2.99 -15.03
CA GLY A 71 -7.93 -4.21 -15.84
C GLY A 71 -8.76 -5.40 -15.33
N ARG A 72 -8.71 -6.49 -16.09
CA ARG A 72 -9.31 -7.79 -15.77
C ARG A 72 -8.67 -8.41 -14.53
N GLY A 73 -9.47 -8.92 -13.60
CA GLY A 73 -9.03 -9.47 -12.32
C GLY A 73 -8.75 -8.41 -11.24
N SER A 74 -9.07 -7.14 -11.50
CA SER A 74 -8.97 -6.07 -10.49
C SER A 74 -10.08 -6.16 -9.44
N ILE A 75 -11.20 -6.81 -9.77
CA ILE A 75 -12.31 -7.06 -8.84
C ILE A 75 -12.14 -8.46 -8.26
N LYS A 76 -12.17 -8.56 -6.92
CA LYS A 76 -12.00 -9.83 -6.20
C LYS A 76 -12.97 -10.92 -6.63
N ASP A 77 -14.24 -10.56 -6.87
CA ASP A 77 -15.29 -11.50 -7.22
C ASP A 77 -15.47 -11.55 -8.75
N PRO A 78 -15.13 -12.67 -9.42
CA PRO A 78 -15.15 -12.74 -10.90
C PRO A 78 -16.56 -12.63 -11.47
N ILE A 79 -17.58 -13.13 -10.77
CA ILE A 79 -18.99 -13.01 -11.17
C ILE A 79 -19.40 -11.52 -11.18
N ARG A 80 -18.99 -10.78 -10.15
CA ARG A 80 -19.25 -9.35 -10.06
C ARG A 80 -18.50 -8.60 -11.14
N GLU A 81 -17.26 -8.98 -11.43
CA GLU A 81 -16.49 -8.38 -12.52
C GLU A 81 -17.22 -8.51 -13.86
N GLU A 82 -17.71 -9.71 -14.20
CA GLU A 82 -18.44 -9.94 -15.45
C GLU A 82 -19.71 -9.10 -15.54
N ILE A 83 -20.47 -8.97 -14.44
CA ILE A 83 -21.68 -8.14 -14.38
C ILE A 83 -21.37 -6.65 -14.55
N MET A 84 -20.18 -6.21 -14.15
CA MET A 84 -19.77 -4.81 -14.24
C MET A 84 -19.09 -4.48 -15.58
N ARG A 85 -18.62 -5.50 -16.31
CA ARG A 85 -18.01 -5.34 -17.63
C ARG A 85 -18.99 -4.67 -18.60
N GLY A 86 -18.50 -3.66 -19.31
CA GLY A 86 -19.32 -2.88 -20.26
C GLY A 86 -20.21 -1.80 -19.61
N LYS A 87 -20.23 -1.66 -18.28
CA LYS A 87 -20.89 -0.52 -17.62
C LYS A 87 -20.02 0.75 -17.69
N PRO A 88 -20.63 1.94 -17.72
CA PRO A 88 -19.89 3.20 -17.68
C PRO A 88 -18.99 3.25 -16.43
N GLY A 89 -17.72 3.60 -16.62
CA GLY A 89 -16.70 3.62 -15.56
C GLY A 89 -15.97 2.28 -15.32
N TYR A 90 -16.40 1.18 -15.96
CA TYR A 90 -15.80 -0.15 -15.86
C TYR A 90 -15.24 -0.66 -17.20
N GLU A 91 -15.04 0.24 -18.17
CA GLU A 91 -14.50 -0.07 -19.49
C GLU A 91 -13.11 -0.73 -19.42
N HIS A 92 -12.33 -0.34 -18.40
CA HIS A 92 -11.02 -0.91 -18.11
C HIS A 92 -11.04 -2.41 -17.83
N LEU A 93 -12.18 -3.04 -17.51
CA LEU A 93 -12.26 -4.49 -17.26
C LEU A 93 -12.00 -5.34 -18.51
N ASN A 94 -11.97 -4.72 -19.69
CA ASN A 94 -11.58 -5.37 -20.94
C ASN A 94 -10.06 -5.37 -21.17
N GLU A 95 -9.32 -4.51 -20.45
CA GLU A 95 -7.86 -4.42 -20.55
C GLU A 95 -7.16 -5.46 -19.67
N PRO A 96 -5.90 -5.84 -19.96
CA PRO A 96 -5.10 -6.68 -19.05
C PRO A 96 -4.94 -6.00 -17.68
N LEU A 97 -4.66 -6.78 -16.64
CA LEU A 97 -4.45 -6.24 -15.28
C LEU A 97 -3.30 -5.23 -15.27
N HIS A 98 -3.58 -4.01 -14.81
CA HIS A 98 -2.60 -2.92 -14.78
C HIS A 98 -2.90 -1.94 -13.65
N MET A 99 -1.94 -1.07 -13.36
CA MET A 99 -2.10 0.03 -12.41
C MET A 99 -1.91 1.36 -13.10
N LEU A 100 -2.70 2.35 -12.70
CA LEU A 100 -2.50 3.76 -13.06
C LEU A 100 -1.93 4.47 -11.84
N VAL A 101 -0.78 5.11 -12.00
CA VAL A 101 -0.17 5.97 -10.99
C VAL A 101 -0.38 7.41 -11.44
N GLU A 102 -1.17 8.16 -10.69
CA GLU A 102 -1.49 9.56 -10.94
C GLU A 102 -0.82 10.46 -9.92
N ALA A 103 -0.29 11.59 -10.34
CA ALA A 103 0.23 12.62 -9.45
C ALA A 103 -0.28 13.99 -9.93
N GLU A 104 -0.50 14.89 -8.97
CA GLU A 104 -0.84 16.28 -9.22
C GLU A 104 0.11 17.15 -8.39
N LEU A 105 1.21 17.55 -9.02
CA LEU A 105 2.37 18.13 -8.36
C LEU A 105 3.01 19.20 -9.26
N PRO A 106 3.90 20.06 -8.72
CA PRO A 106 4.68 20.99 -9.52
C PRO A 106 5.45 20.26 -10.63
N VAL A 107 5.46 20.88 -11.82
CA VAL A 107 6.07 20.32 -13.03
C VAL A 107 7.53 19.87 -12.85
N GLU A 108 8.25 20.49 -11.92
CA GLU A 108 9.66 20.22 -11.62
C GLU A 108 9.88 18.90 -10.88
N ILE A 109 8.91 18.45 -10.08
CA ILE A 109 9.05 17.28 -9.20
C ILE A 109 8.17 16.11 -9.62
N ILE A 110 7.13 16.34 -10.41
CA ILE A 110 6.13 15.33 -10.71
C ILE A 110 6.71 14.08 -11.38
N ASP A 111 7.66 14.24 -12.30
CA ASP A 111 8.30 13.11 -12.98
C ASP A 111 9.14 12.28 -12.02
N ALA A 112 9.88 12.93 -11.12
CA ALA A 112 10.66 12.26 -10.11
C ALA A 112 9.78 11.44 -9.16
N ARG A 113 8.63 12.00 -8.73
CA ARG A 113 7.68 11.29 -7.86
C ARG A 113 7.00 10.12 -8.56
N LEU A 114 6.58 10.29 -9.81
CA LEU A 114 5.99 9.21 -10.60
C LEU A 114 6.99 8.07 -10.85
N MET A 115 8.25 8.40 -11.16
CA MET A 115 9.30 7.39 -11.32
C MET A 115 9.60 6.65 -10.01
N GLN A 116 9.66 7.37 -8.88
CA GLN A 116 9.86 6.76 -7.56
C GLN A 116 8.72 5.79 -7.22
N ALA A 117 7.47 6.19 -7.44
CA ALA A 117 6.30 5.33 -7.24
C ALA A 117 6.34 4.10 -8.15
N LYS A 118 6.69 4.30 -9.43
CA LYS A 118 6.86 3.21 -10.40
C LYS A 118 7.88 2.19 -9.95
N GLU A 119 9.06 2.62 -9.50
CA GLU A 119 10.14 1.73 -9.06
C GLU A 119 9.71 0.88 -7.86
N ILE A 120 9.08 1.49 -6.86
CA ILE A 120 8.57 0.77 -5.67
C ILE A 120 7.53 -0.27 -6.10
N LEU A 121 6.60 0.11 -6.99
CA LEU A 121 5.56 -0.79 -7.46
C LEU A 121 6.13 -1.94 -8.30
N GLU A 122 7.07 -1.66 -9.21
CA GLU A 122 7.73 -2.68 -10.03
C GLU A 122 8.52 -3.68 -9.18
N ASP A 123 9.12 -3.25 -8.06
CA ASP A 123 9.78 -4.17 -7.14
C ASP A 123 8.77 -5.07 -6.41
N LEU A 124 7.61 -4.54 -6.04
CA LEU A 124 6.51 -5.34 -5.47
C LEU A 124 5.91 -6.34 -6.48
N LEU A 125 6.03 -6.08 -7.78
CA LEU A 125 5.60 -6.97 -8.86
C LEU A 125 6.61 -8.07 -9.18
N LYS A 126 7.79 -8.11 -8.56
CA LYS A 126 8.71 -9.24 -8.72
C LYS A 126 8.30 -10.37 -7.79
N PRO A 127 7.86 -11.53 -8.32
CA PRO A 127 7.60 -12.69 -7.49
C PRO A 127 8.91 -13.13 -6.85
N MET A 128 8.84 -13.38 -5.55
CA MET A 128 9.96 -13.83 -4.74
C MET A 128 9.58 -15.16 -4.13
N ASP A 129 10.55 -16.04 -3.91
CA ASP A 129 10.27 -17.34 -3.29
C ASP A 129 9.64 -17.14 -1.90
N GLU A 130 8.59 -17.90 -1.57
CA GLU A 130 7.82 -17.69 -0.34
C GLU A 130 8.68 -17.82 0.92
N ALA A 131 9.73 -18.64 0.89
CA ALA A 131 10.64 -18.79 2.01
C ALA A 131 11.45 -17.50 2.27
N GLN A 132 11.72 -16.72 1.22
CA GLN A 132 12.52 -15.49 1.25
C GLN A 132 11.67 -14.21 1.23
N ASP A 133 10.36 -14.31 0.96
CA ASP A 133 9.44 -13.18 0.91
C ASP A 133 9.09 -12.65 2.31
N MET A 134 10.02 -11.90 2.89
CA MET A 134 9.85 -11.24 4.19
C MET A 134 8.74 -10.19 4.17
N TYR A 135 8.49 -9.58 3.01
CA TYR A 135 7.44 -8.59 2.85
C TYR A 135 6.04 -9.20 3.01
N LYS A 136 5.78 -10.33 2.33
CA LYS A 136 4.55 -11.11 2.49
C LYS A 136 4.38 -11.61 3.92
N LYS A 137 5.44 -12.11 4.56
CA LYS A 137 5.40 -12.53 5.98
C LYS A 137 5.00 -11.39 6.91
N GLN A 138 5.55 -10.20 6.70
CA GLN A 138 5.20 -9.01 7.49
C GLN A 138 3.74 -8.61 7.28
N GLN A 139 3.24 -8.62 6.04
CA GLN A 139 1.83 -8.33 5.74
C GLN A 139 0.87 -9.33 6.40
N LEU A 140 1.20 -10.63 6.36
CA LEU A 140 0.41 -11.67 7.01
C LEU A 140 0.41 -11.53 8.54
N ARG A 141 1.55 -11.14 9.13
CA ARG A 141 1.65 -10.84 10.57
C ARG A 141 0.78 -9.64 10.96
N GLU A 142 0.86 -8.54 10.21
CA GLU A 142 0.03 -7.35 10.40
C GLU A 142 -1.46 -7.71 10.27
N LEU A 143 -1.83 -8.52 9.28
CA LEU A 143 -3.20 -8.99 9.09
C LEU A 143 -3.71 -9.84 10.27
N ALA A 144 -2.91 -10.77 10.76
CA ALA A 144 -3.27 -11.64 11.88
C ALA A 144 -3.50 -10.85 13.18
N LEU A 145 -2.67 -9.81 13.40
CA LEU A 145 -2.81 -8.87 14.50
C LEU A 145 -4.10 -8.05 14.38
N LEU A 146 -4.39 -7.50 13.21
CA LEU A 146 -5.61 -6.74 12.94
C LEU A 146 -6.90 -7.57 13.09
N ASN A 147 -6.81 -8.88 12.88
CA ASN A 147 -7.91 -9.81 13.07
C ASN A 147 -8.02 -10.35 14.51
N GLY A 148 -7.09 -10.01 15.41
CA GLY A 148 -7.06 -10.52 16.78
C GLY A 148 -6.75 -12.02 16.89
N THR A 149 -6.23 -12.61 15.81
CA THR A 149 -5.92 -14.06 15.71
C THR A 149 -4.47 -14.37 16.01
N LEU A 150 -3.61 -13.35 16.06
CA LEU A 150 -2.21 -13.51 16.41
C LEU A 150 -2.09 -13.79 17.91
N ARG A 151 -1.88 -15.06 18.26
CA ARG A 151 -1.40 -15.46 19.57
C ARG A 151 0.09 -15.12 19.62
N ASP A 152 0.48 -14.21 20.50
CA ASP A 152 1.88 -13.85 20.71
C ASP A 152 2.66 -15.09 21.17
N GLU A 153 3.51 -15.62 20.30
CA GLU A 153 4.45 -16.74 20.55
C GLU A 153 5.61 -16.22 21.43
N GLY A 154 5.24 -15.70 22.60
CA GLY A 154 6.12 -15.06 23.58
C GLY A 154 5.56 -15.06 25.01
N SER A 155 4.36 -15.62 25.24
CA SER A 155 3.85 -15.86 26.59
C SER A 155 4.00 -17.34 26.97
N PRO A 156 4.83 -17.71 27.96
CA PRO A 156 4.76 -19.05 28.52
C PRO A 156 3.35 -19.26 29.07
N MET A 157 2.80 -20.43 28.78
CA MET A 157 1.46 -20.88 29.17
C MET A 157 1.06 -20.38 30.57
N SER A 158 0.22 -19.35 30.63
CA SER A 158 -0.61 -19.16 31.81
C SER A 158 -1.89 -19.94 31.54
N GLY A 159 -1.84 -21.23 31.86
CA GLY A 159 -3.02 -22.06 31.89
C GLY A 159 -4.04 -21.41 32.79
N SER A 160 -5.11 -20.84 32.21
CA SER A 160 -6.33 -20.60 32.96
C SER A 160 -6.92 -21.96 33.31
N VAL A 161 -6.46 -22.52 34.42
CA VAL A 161 -7.22 -23.52 35.17
C VAL A 161 -8.49 -22.81 35.65
N SER A 162 -9.58 -22.97 34.90
CA SER A 162 -10.91 -22.61 35.39
C SER A 162 -11.25 -23.50 36.58
N PRO A 163 -11.46 -22.96 37.80
CA PRO A 163 -11.71 -23.78 38.98
C PRO A 163 -13.21 -23.88 39.24
N PHE A 164 -14.04 -24.30 38.28
CA PHE A 164 -15.45 -24.62 38.56
C PHE A 164 -16.02 -25.51 37.45
N ASN A 165 -15.79 -26.82 37.54
CA ASN A 165 -16.81 -27.81 37.18
C ASN A 165 -16.44 -29.19 37.74
N ASP A 166 -16.86 -29.48 38.97
CA ASP A 166 -16.94 -30.85 39.45
C ASP A 166 -18.33 -31.06 40.07
N SER A 167 -19.32 -31.26 39.19
CA SER A 167 -20.65 -31.71 39.59
C SER A 167 -20.62 -33.21 39.88
N LEU A 168 -20.09 -33.57 41.05
CA LEU A 168 -20.22 -34.91 41.63
C LEU A 168 -21.60 -35.07 42.28
N GLY A 169 -22.44 -35.86 41.60
CA GLY A 169 -23.18 -36.95 42.22
C GLY A 169 -24.34 -36.63 43.16
N MET A 170 -25.57 -36.77 42.66
CA MET A 170 -26.65 -37.42 43.42
C MET A 170 -27.44 -38.37 42.51
N LYS A 171 -27.33 -39.66 42.79
CA LYS A 171 -28.17 -40.73 42.25
C LYS A 171 -29.56 -40.60 42.91
N ARG A 172 -30.66 -40.61 42.15
CA ARG A 172 -31.99 -40.93 42.70
C ARG A 172 -32.80 -41.78 41.72
N ALA A 173 -33.42 -42.81 42.28
CA ALA A 173 -33.88 -44.03 41.64
C ALA A 173 -35.24 -43.96 40.91
N LYS A 174 -35.46 -44.96 40.05
CA LYS A 174 -36.73 -45.39 39.44
C LYS A 174 -37.80 -45.74 40.50
N THR A 175 -39.06 -45.41 40.21
CA THR A 175 -40.21 -46.31 40.46
C THR A 175 -41.34 -46.06 39.45
N ARG A 176 -41.91 -47.17 38.97
CA ARG A 176 -43.14 -47.28 38.16
C ARG A 176 -44.37 -46.93 39.00
N GLY A 177 -45.45 -46.55 38.32
CA GLY A 177 -46.81 -46.43 38.82
C GLY A 177 -47.68 -45.87 37.71
#